data_AF-A0A2D0WWL1-F1
#
_entry.id   AF-A0A2D0WWL1-F1
#
_cell.length_a   1.000
_cell.length_b   1.000
_cell.length_c   1.000
_cell.angle_alpha   90.00
_cell.angle_beta   90.00
_cell.angle_gamma   90.00
#
_symmetry.space_group_name_H-M   'P 1'
#
loop_
_entity.id
_entity.type
_entity.pdbx_description
1 polymer ?
#
loop_
_entity_poly.entity_id
_entity_poly.type
_entity_poly.pdbx_seq_one_letter_code
_entity_poly.pdbx_strand_id
1 'polypeptide(L)'
;SQSLGHHIANDMVRDWVFTRSDKERKEGKLQFEGTPYDVAIIGDYNIGGDAWASRILLEELGLRVVAQWSGDGTINEMMQTPNVKMNLIHCYRSMNY
;
A
#
# COMPACT_ATOMS: atom_id res chain seq x y z
N SER A 1 -21.56 -2.58 -11.68
CA SER A 1 -21.37 -3.19 -10.34
C SER A 1 -20.25 -2.46 -9.61
N GLN A 2 -19.97 -2.83 -8.36
CA GLN A 2 -18.90 -2.28 -7.52
C GLN A 2 -17.51 -2.38 -8.18
N SER A 3 -17.31 -3.38 -9.05
CA SER A 3 -16.04 -3.64 -9.73
C SER A 3 -15.48 -2.45 -10.52
N LEU A 4 -16.33 -1.64 -11.16
CA LEU A 4 -15.87 -0.46 -11.89
C LEU A 4 -15.44 0.65 -10.92
N GLY A 5 -16.10 0.76 -9.76
CA GLY A 5 -15.70 1.69 -8.71
C GLY A 5 -14.29 1.39 -8.19
N HIS A 6 -13.91 0.11 -8.07
CA HIS A 6 -12.55 -0.28 -7.73
C HIS A 6 -11.54 0.25 -8.75
N HIS A 7 -11.80 0.03 -10.05
CA HIS A 7 -10.90 0.48 -11.11
C HIS A 7 -10.73 2.02 -11.08
N ILE A 8 -11.83 2.77 -11.02
CA ILE A 8 -11.79 4.23 -10.93
C ILE A 8 -11.00 4.69 -9.70
N ALA A 9 -11.18 4.04 -8.55
CA ALA A 9 -10.43 4.39 -7.34
C ALA A 9 -8.92 4.14 -7.48
N ASN A 10 -8.51 3.02 -8.07
CA ASN A 10 -7.09 2.72 -8.32
C ASN A 10 -6.48 3.75 -9.28
N ASP A 11 -7.19 4.09 -10.36
CA ASP A 11 -6.76 5.13 -11.31
C ASP A 11 -6.57 6.48 -10.63
N MET A 12 -7.45 6.87 -9.71
CA MET A 12 -7.28 8.12 -8.96
C MET A 12 -6.07 8.10 -8.03
N VAL A 13 -5.78 6.98 -7.38
CA VAL A 13 -4.56 6.87 -6.56
C VAL A 13 -3.31 6.94 -7.44
N ARG A 14 -3.30 6.25 -8.58
CA ARG A 14 -2.22 6.36 -9.57
C ARG A 14 -2.01 7.80 -10.01
N ASP A 15 -3.07 8.46 -10.47
CA ASP A 15 -2.96 9.75 -11.16
C ASP A 15 -2.68 10.91 -10.18
N TRP A 16 -3.18 10.83 -8.94
CA TRP A 16 -3.09 11.95 -7.99
C TRP A 16 -2.17 11.69 -6.81
N VAL A 17 -2.11 10.46 -6.27
CA VAL A 17 -1.28 10.15 -5.09
C VAL A 17 0.13 9.77 -5.51
N PHE A 18 0.30 8.90 -6.53
CA PHE A 18 1.66 8.53 -6.97
C PHE A 18 2.36 9.66 -7.71
N THR A 19 1.64 10.47 -8.49
CA THR A 19 2.20 11.72 -9.05
C THR A 19 2.69 12.68 -7.95
N ARG A 20 1.95 12.76 -6.83
CA ARG A 20 2.37 13.53 -5.65
C ARG A 20 3.60 12.92 -4.97
N SER A 21 3.62 11.60 -4.77
CA SER A 21 4.76 10.87 -4.20
C SER A 21 6.04 11.12 -5.01
N ASP A 22 5.96 11.02 -6.35
CA ASP A 22 7.08 11.27 -7.24
C ASP A 22 7.62 12.70 -7.12
N LYS A 23 6.72 13.69 -7.01
CA LYS A 23 7.10 15.08 -6.81
C LYS A 23 7.77 15.30 -5.46
N GLU A 24 7.15 14.84 -4.38
CA GLU A 24 7.67 15.03 -3.02
C GLU A 24 9.00 14.30 -2.80
N ARG A 25 9.21 13.15 -3.46
CA ARG A 25 10.48 12.43 -3.49
C ARG A 25 11.57 13.22 -4.20
N LYS A 26 11.29 13.79 -5.38
CA LYS A 26 12.23 14.64 -6.12
C LYS A 26 12.61 15.91 -5.36
N GLU A 27 11.67 16.45 -4.59
CA GLU A 27 11.88 17.63 -3.73
C GLU A 27 12.54 17.29 -2.39
N GLY A 28 12.84 16.02 -2.10
CA GLY A 28 13.45 15.57 -0.85
C GLY A 28 12.52 15.66 0.38
N LYS A 29 11.21 15.90 0.18
CA LYS A 29 10.18 16.00 1.22
C LYS A 29 9.65 14.64 1.66
N LEU A 30 9.66 13.67 0.75
CA LEU A 30 9.32 12.27 1.04
C LEU A 30 10.59 11.45 1.07
N GLN A 31 11.11 11.21 2.27
CA GLN A 31 12.31 10.40 2.49
C GLN A 31 11.90 8.97 2.82
N PHE A 32 12.69 8.00 2.32
CA PHE A 32 12.46 6.59 2.58
C PHE A 32 13.79 5.89 2.78
N GLU A 33 13.99 5.35 3.98
CA GLU A 33 15.11 4.46 4.28
C GLU A 33 14.65 3.01 4.10
N GLY A 34 14.95 2.45 2.94
CA GLY A 34 14.49 1.13 2.54
C GLY A 34 15.32 -0.02 3.10
N THR A 35 14.70 -1.19 3.20
CA THR A 35 15.35 -2.47 3.47
C THR A 35 15.10 -3.47 2.33
N PRO A 36 15.85 -4.58 2.26
CA PRO A 36 15.54 -5.69 1.36
C PRO A 36 14.22 -6.41 1.68
N TYR A 37 13.64 -6.18 2.87
CA TYR A 37 12.49 -6.92 3.41
C TYR A 37 11.19 -6.10 3.43
N ASP A 38 11.17 -4.97 2.72
CA ASP A 38 9.99 -4.08 2.67
C ASP A 38 8.88 -4.67 1.80
N VAL A 39 7.68 -4.80 2.35
CA VAL A 39 6.48 -5.27 1.64
C VAL A 39 5.29 -4.35 1.87
N ALA A 40 4.30 -4.43 0.99
CA ALA A 40 2.98 -3.82 1.20
C ALA A 40 1.86 -4.86 1.12
N ILE A 41 0.91 -4.78 2.04
CA ILE A 41 -0.33 -5.56 2.00
C ILE A 41 -1.31 -4.81 1.09
N ILE A 42 -1.75 -5.45 0.01
CA ILE A 42 -2.59 -4.83 -1.03
C ILE A 42 -3.97 -5.47 -1.06
N GLY A 43 -5.02 -4.66 -0.89
CA GLY A 43 -6.40 -5.12 -0.95
C GLY A 43 -6.87 -5.83 0.32
N ASP A 44 -6.40 -5.38 1.48
CA ASP A 44 -6.96 -5.74 2.79
C ASP A 44 -7.59 -4.49 3.42
N TYR A 45 -8.88 -4.59 3.74
CA TYR A 45 -9.68 -3.49 4.27
C TYR A 45 -9.79 -3.51 5.80
N ASN A 46 -9.03 -4.38 6.47
CA ASN A 46 -8.94 -4.51 7.91
C ASN A 46 -10.30 -4.70 8.60
N ILE A 47 -11.18 -5.49 7.98
CA ILE A 47 -12.52 -5.75 8.52
C ILE A 47 -12.35 -6.50 9.84
N GLY A 48 -12.80 -5.91 10.96
CA GLY A 48 -12.66 -6.53 12.27
C GLY A 48 -11.21 -6.77 12.75
N GLY A 49 -10.21 -6.13 12.12
CA GLY A 49 -8.80 -6.30 12.47
C GLY A 49 -8.01 -7.30 11.61
N ASP A 50 -8.56 -7.79 10.49
CA ASP A 50 -7.93 -8.79 9.62
C ASP A 50 -6.51 -8.40 9.13
N ALA A 51 -6.30 -7.13 8.75
CA ALA A 51 -5.00 -6.66 8.27
C ALA A 51 -3.96 -6.63 9.39
N TRP A 52 -4.38 -6.30 10.61
CA TRP A 52 -3.49 -6.31 11.77
C TRP A 52 -2.99 -7.72 12.10
N ALA A 53 -3.88 -8.70 12.10
CA ALA A 53 -3.51 -10.09 12.33
C ALA A 53 -2.54 -10.59 11.25
N SER A 54 -2.82 -10.27 9.97
CA SER A 54 -1.92 -10.60 8.86
C SER A 54 -0.56 -9.92 8.98
N ARG A 55 -0.55 -8.63 9.34
CA ARG A 55 0.66 -7.82 9.52
C ARG A 55 1.57 -8.40 10.60
N ILE A 56 1.03 -8.78 11.76
CA ILE A 56 1.80 -9.37 12.86
C ILE A 56 2.60 -10.57 12.35
N LEU A 57 1.95 -11.49 11.62
CA LEU A 57 2.62 -12.68 11.09
C LEU A 57 3.73 -12.33 10.08
N LEU A 58 3.51 -11.34 9.20
CA LEU A 58 4.53 -10.91 8.25
C LEU A 58 5.74 -10.28 8.95
N GLU A 59 5.51 -9.48 9.99
CA GLU A 59 6.58 -8.85 10.78
C GLU A 59 7.33 -9.89 11.63
N GLU A 60 6.64 -10.90 12.18
CA GLU A 60 7.26 -12.04 12.88
C GLU A 60 8.16 -12.89 11.95
N LEU A 61 7.85 -12.96 10.65
CA LEU A 61 8.72 -13.57 9.64
C LEU A 61 9.97 -12.73 9.32
N GLY A 62 10.07 -11.52 9.87
CA GLY A 62 11.18 -10.59 9.63
C GLY A 62 10.96 -9.65 8.45
N LEU A 63 9.75 -9.58 7.89
CA LEU A 63 9.42 -8.57 6.88
C LEU A 63 9.11 -7.23 7.55
N ARG A 64 9.23 -6.14 6.81
CA ARG A 64 8.76 -4.82 7.23
C ARG A 64 7.55 -4.42 6.40
N VAL A 65 6.37 -4.35 7.03
CA VAL A 65 5.15 -3.91 6.36
C VAL A 65 5.14 -2.39 6.29
N VAL A 66 5.47 -1.86 5.12
CA VAL A 66 5.56 -0.41 4.85
C VAL A 66 4.18 0.21 4.66
N ALA A 67 3.24 -0.54 4.09
CA ALA A 67 1.90 -0.05 3.82
C ALA A 67 0.85 -1.16 3.85
N GLN A 68 -0.38 -0.76 4.15
CA GLN A 68 -1.58 -1.59 4.13
C GLN A 68 -2.69 -0.86 3.38
N TRP A 69 -3.21 -1.47 2.32
CA TRP A 69 -4.15 -0.84 1.38
C TRP A 69 -5.53 -1.49 1.48
N SER A 70 -6.55 -0.82 2.02
CA SER A 70 -6.52 0.49 2.68
C SER A 70 -7.06 0.48 4.11
N GLY A 71 -7.31 -0.71 4.67
CA GLY A 71 -7.75 -0.84 6.04
C GLY A 71 -6.67 -0.33 6.99
N ASP A 72 -7.02 0.66 7.82
CA ASP A 72 -6.07 1.36 8.70
C ASP A 72 -4.86 1.97 7.96
N GLY A 73 -5.00 2.23 6.66
CA GLY A 73 -3.94 2.83 5.84
C GLY A 73 -3.91 4.35 5.93
N THR A 74 -2.71 4.92 5.94
CA THR A 74 -2.49 6.37 5.86
C THR A 74 -2.04 6.80 4.45
N ILE A 75 -2.27 8.07 4.11
CA ILE A 75 -1.78 8.63 2.84
C ILE A 75 -0.24 8.57 2.75
N ASN A 76 0.47 8.73 3.87
CA ASN A 76 1.93 8.62 3.88
C ASN A 76 2.39 7.21 3.50
N GLU A 77 1.77 6.16 4.05
CA GLU A 77 2.09 4.78 3.68
C GLU A 77 1.77 4.50 2.20
N MET A 78 0.63 4.98 1.69
CA MET A 78 0.31 4.85 0.26
C MET A 78 1.36 5.54 -0.61
N MET A 79 1.78 6.77 -0.26
CA MET A 79 2.83 7.48 -1.00
C MET A 79 4.19 6.76 -0.93
N GLN A 80 4.48 6.01 0.13
CA GLN A 80 5.71 5.24 0.29
C GLN A 80 5.68 3.86 -0.37
N THR A 81 4.50 3.37 -0.73
CA THR A 81 4.30 2.03 -1.31
C THR A 81 5.14 1.77 -2.56
N PRO A 82 5.36 2.72 -3.49
CA PRO A 82 6.26 2.50 -4.63
C PRO A 82 7.71 2.12 -4.27
N ASN A 83 8.14 2.26 -3.01
CA ASN A 83 9.51 1.95 -2.57
C ASN A 83 9.69 0.51 -2.02
N VAL A 84 8.59 -0.24 -1.86
CA VAL A 84 8.64 -1.62 -1.33
C VAL A 84 9.26 -2.59 -2.34
N LYS A 85 9.69 -3.77 -1.87
CA LYS A 85 10.29 -4.82 -2.70
C LYS A 85 9.26 -5.79 -3.25
N MET A 86 8.12 -5.94 -2.56
CA MET A 86 7.04 -6.83 -2.99
C MET A 86 5.66 -6.32 -2.55
N ASN A 87 4.69 -6.41 -3.46
CA ASN A 87 3.27 -6.21 -3.16
C ASN A 87 2.60 -7.57 -2.90
N LEU A 88 1.94 -7.72 -1.76
CA LEU A 88 1.23 -8.94 -1.34
C LEU A 88 -0.28 -8.72 -1.52
N ILE A 89 -0.83 -9.22 -2.63
CA ILE A 89 -2.22 -8.95 -3.01
C ILE A 89 -3.16 -9.97 -2.35
N HIS A 90 -4.02 -9.50 -1.46
CA HIS A 90 -5.09 -10.29 -0.82
C HIS A 90 -6.38 -10.25 -1.66
N CYS A 91 -7.09 -9.12 -1.69
CA CYS A 91 -8.24 -8.96 -2.59
C CYS A 91 -7.78 -8.66 -4.01
N TYR A 92 -7.58 -9.72 -4.80
CA TYR A 92 -7.27 -9.58 -6.22
C TYR A 92 -8.28 -8.67 -6.92
N ARG A 93 -9.59 -8.85 -6.70
CA ARG A 93 -10.61 -8.19 -7.52
C ARG A 93 -10.60 -6.67 -7.44
N SER A 94 -10.25 -6.10 -6.30
CA SER A 94 -10.32 -4.65 -6.10
C SER A 94 -9.01 -3.92 -6.37
N MET A 95 -7.86 -4.59 -6.35
CA MET A 95 -6.54 -3.93 -6.39
C MET A 95 -5.56 -4.55 -7.40
N ASN A 96 -6.06 -5.10 -8.51
CA ASN A 96 -5.23 -5.59 -9.64
C ASN A 96 -5.10 -4.57 -10.79
N TYR A 97 -5.66 -3.38 -10.61
CA TYR A 97 -5.79 -2.35 -11.65
C TYR A 97 -4.61 -1.37 -11.60
#